data_AF-A0A348AI31-F1
#
_entry.id   AF-A0A348AI31-F1
#
_cell.length_a   1.000
_cell.length_b   1.000
_cell.length_c   1.000
_cell.angle_alpha   90.00
_cell.angle_beta   90.00
_cell.angle_gamma   90.00
#
_symmetry.space_group_name_H-M   'P 1'
#
loop_
_entity.id
_entity.type
_entity.pdbx_description
1 polymer ?
#
loop_
_entity_poly.entity_id
_entity_poly.type
_entity_poly.pdbx_seq_one_letter_code
_entity_poly.pdbx_strand_id
1 'polypeptide(L)'
;MSKIEYEELIAFHPGYYLREIIEDMGITQSEFAKRLDTTDKTLSKLLNGEIPLSNDIAQKLAQMLGTSVKVWLNLQNAYNEKLVEIEQRKKLDQEKHYLKFIDYNYFCCLKLVKETKKVEEKISELHKFFKVSSLSVLTKKDFLVACRTAVSDVAEKNIVNSNAWIQTAMNMAEKINCYPFNSKKLKGYLPEIRGMTLQDPQVFCPRLCEIFKECGVAFVLLPHLKNSGVNGAVKWISSEKVLLAINNRRMDADVFWFSLFHEIKHVLQQRLKETFISFDKGENFDRLDVGLEQEADTFSGDYLIPGDQYSSFIESGNFSEGSVKQFALEIGVQPGIVVGRLQHDRFLEFNRLAHLKERYKIELC
;
A
#
# COMPACT_ATOMS: atom_id res chain seq x y z
N MET A 1 27.87 -21.51 9.37
CA MET A 1 28.64 -20.78 10.40
C MET A 1 28.43 -21.52 11.71
N SER A 2 29.49 -21.85 12.44
CA SER A 2 29.39 -22.64 13.68
C SER A 2 28.94 -21.83 14.90
N LYS A 3 28.92 -20.51 14.77
CA LYS A 3 28.37 -19.57 15.75
C LYS A 3 27.51 -18.56 15.01
N ILE A 4 26.29 -18.35 15.47
CA ILE A 4 25.36 -17.35 14.91
C ILE A 4 24.93 -16.44 16.06
N GLU A 5 25.06 -15.14 15.84
CA GLU A 5 24.70 -14.11 16.81
C GLU A 5 23.64 -13.19 16.22
N TYR A 6 22.68 -12.79 17.05
CA TYR A 6 21.71 -11.76 16.73
C TYR A 6 21.26 -11.07 18.02
N GLU A 7 21.62 -9.78 18.18
CA GLU A 7 21.44 -9.03 19.42
C GLU A 7 22.04 -9.79 20.63
N GLU A 8 21.23 -10.12 21.63
CA GLU A 8 21.62 -10.88 22.82
C GLU A 8 21.54 -12.41 22.64
N LEU A 9 21.04 -12.88 21.48
CA LEU A 9 20.89 -14.30 21.19
C LEU A 9 22.12 -14.86 20.50
N ILE A 10 22.62 -15.97 21.03
CA ILE A 10 23.78 -16.69 20.48
C ILE A 10 23.42 -18.16 20.33
N ALA A 11 23.68 -18.72 19.16
CA ALA A 11 23.53 -20.13 18.85
C ALA A 11 24.89 -20.74 18.52
N PHE A 12 25.28 -21.78 19.28
CA PHE A 12 26.51 -22.53 19.08
C PHE A 12 26.21 -23.89 18.44
N HIS A 13 26.66 -24.09 17.21
CA HIS A 13 26.57 -25.37 16.54
C HIS A 13 27.45 -26.41 17.27
N PRO A 14 27.11 -27.71 17.31
CA PRO A 14 28.00 -28.74 17.91
C PRO A 14 29.43 -28.71 17.36
N GLY A 15 29.59 -28.34 16.09
CA GLY A 15 30.88 -28.11 15.44
C GLY A 15 31.77 -27.04 16.08
N TYR A 16 31.19 -26.07 16.79
CA TYR A 16 31.93 -25.09 17.59
C TYR A 16 32.69 -25.77 18.72
N TYR A 17 32.00 -26.56 19.55
CA TYR A 17 32.60 -27.31 20.65
C TYR A 17 33.59 -28.37 20.17
N LEU A 18 33.31 -29.02 19.03
CA LEU A 18 34.23 -29.98 18.43
C LEU A 18 35.56 -29.34 18.03
N ARG A 19 35.56 -28.06 17.64
CA ARG A 19 36.78 -27.33 17.32
C ARG A 19 37.65 -27.14 18.57
N GLU A 20 37.04 -26.72 19.68
CA GLU A 20 37.72 -26.59 20.98
C GLU A 20 38.29 -27.94 21.42
N ILE A 21 37.54 -29.04 21.27
CA ILE A 21 38.01 -30.39 21.60
C ILE A 21 39.21 -30.82 20.73
N ILE A 22 39.18 -30.55 19.42
CA ILE A 22 40.30 -30.88 18.53
C ILE A 22 41.56 -30.11 18.92
N GLU A 23 41.40 -28.82 19.26
CA GLU A 23 42.48 -27.96 19.74
C GLU A 23 43.05 -28.45 21.07
N ASP A 24 42.20 -28.79 22.04
CA ASP A 24 42.59 -29.34 23.36
C ASP A 24 43.29 -30.70 23.25
N MET A 25 42.89 -31.53 22.27
CA MET A 25 43.56 -32.79 21.97
C MET A 25 44.93 -32.59 21.29
N GLY A 26 45.23 -31.39 20.80
CA GLY A 26 46.48 -31.07 20.10
C GLY A 26 46.66 -31.83 18.78
N ILE A 27 45.57 -32.26 18.14
CA ILE A 27 45.61 -33.04 16.89
C ILE A 27 45.03 -32.27 15.71
N THR A 28 45.34 -32.74 14.50
CA THR A 28 44.79 -32.14 13.28
C THR A 28 43.35 -32.56 13.02
N GLN A 29 42.58 -31.76 12.27
CA GLN A 29 41.22 -32.13 11.85
C GLN A 29 41.19 -33.45 11.06
N SER A 30 42.18 -33.69 10.19
CA SER A 30 42.26 -34.95 9.41
C SER A 30 42.50 -36.15 10.33
N GLU A 31 43.33 -35.99 11.35
CA GLU A 31 43.54 -37.05 12.35
C GLU A 31 42.27 -37.30 13.16
N PHE A 32 41.58 -36.26 13.61
CA PHE A 32 40.30 -36.40 14.31
C PHE A 32 39.24 -37.09 13.44
N ALA A 33 39.14 -36.73 12.15
CA ALA A 33 38.22 -37.36 11.21
C ALA A 33 38.48 -38.86 11.05
N LYS A 34 39.76 -39.25 10.93
CA LYS A 34 40.16 -40.67 10.88
C LYS A 34 39.82 -41.41 12.16
N ARG A 35 40.10 -40.83 13.33
CA ARG A 35 39.76 -41.42 14.64
C ARG A 35 38.25 -41.59 14.83
N LEU A 36 37.48 -40.63 14.31
CA LEU A 36 36.02 -40.65 14.34
C LEU A 36 35.41 -41.53 13.24
N ASP A 37 36.22 -42.15 12.38
CA ASP A 37 35.75 -42.94 11.23
C ASP A 37 34.77 -42.15 10.33
N THR A 38 35.19 -40.96 9.92
CA THR A 38 34.46 -40.10 8.98
C THR A 38 35.41 -39.45 7.98
N THR A 39 34.87 -38.78 6.97
CA THR A 39 35.70 -38.07 5.98
C THR A 39 36.09 -36.68 6.48
N ASP A 40 37.29 -36.21 6.11
CA ASP A 40 37.76 -34.85 6.38
C ASP A 40 36.74 -33.80 5.90
N LYS A 41 36.09 -34.07 4.76
CA LYS A 41 35.03 -33.21 4.21
C LYS A 41 33.81 -33.16 5.11
N THR A 42 33.34 -34.29 5.63
CA THR A 42 32.20 -34.36 6.55
C THR A 42 32.51 -33.63 7.85
N LEU A 43 33.69 -33.90 8.44
CA LEU A 43 34.10 -33.22 9.67
C LEU A 43 34.22 -31.71 9.45
N SER A 44 34.88 -31.27 8.37
CA SER A 44 35.04 -29.85 8.06
C SER A 44 33.70 -29.13 7.95
N LYS A 45 32.73 -29.71 7.23
CA LYS A 45 31.36 -29.17 7.13
C LYS A 45 30.65 -29.09 8.48
N LEU A 46 30.83 -30.10 9.33
CA LEU A 46 30.26 -30.12 10.68
C LEU A 46 30.87 -29.01 11.55
N LEU A 47 32.20 -28.89 11.55
CA LEU A 47 32.95 -27.85 12.27
C LEU A 47 32.57 -26.44 11.82
N ASN A 48 32.20 -26.26 10.56
CA ASN A 48 31.76 -24.97 10.01
C ASN A 48 30.26 -24.70 10.19
N GLY A 49 29.51 -25.64 10.77
CA GLY A 49 28.06 -25.55 10.94
C GLY A 49 27.29 -25.53 9.63
N GLU A 50 27.79 -26.22 8.61
CA GLU A 50 27.13 -26.37 7.30
C GLU A 50 26.21 -27.60 7.25
N ILE A 51 26.47 -28.59 8.10
CA ILE A 51 25.63 -29.79 8.24
C ILE A 51 25.29 -30.01 9.72
N PRO A 52 24.10 -30.52 10.03
CA PRO A 52 23.76 -30.91 11.40
C PRO A 52 24.60 -32.11 11.84
N LEU A 53 24.78 -32.24 13.15
CA LEU A 53 25.32 -33.44 13.78
C LEU A 53 24.33 -34.60 13.64
N SER A 54 24.73 -35.65 12.92
CA SER A 54 23.90 -36.84 12.70
C SER A 54 23.96 -37.78 13.91
N ASN A 55 22.95 -38.66 14.04
CA ASN A 55 22.92 -39.69 15.08
C ASN A 55 24.14 -40.63 15.03
N ASP A 56 24.61 -40.97 13.82
CA ASP A 56 25.82 -41.79 13.62
C ASP A 56 27.06 -41.09 14.17
N ILE A 57 27.28 -39.82 13.79
CA ILE A 57 28.41 -39.04 14.30
C ILE A 57 28.30 -38.84 15.82
N ALA A 58 27.09 -38.61 16.35
CA ALA A 58 26.84 -38.52 17.78
C ALA A 58 27.27 -39.80 18.53
N GLN A 59 26.96 -40.97 17.96
CA GLN A 59 27.33 -42.27 18.51
C GLN A 59 28.85 -42.48 18.48
N LYS A 60 29.49 -42.18 17.36
CA LYS A 60 30.95 -42.28 17.22
C LYS A 60 31.67 -41.33 18.16
N LEU A 61 31.20 -40.09 18.32
CA LEU A 61 31.75 -39.11 19.26
C LEU A 61 31.58 -39.54 20.71
N ALA A 62 30.42 -40.08 21.08
CA ALA A 62 30.17 -40.61 22.42
C ALA A 62 31.15 -41.71 22.78
N GLN A 63 31.35 -42.67 21.87
CA GLN A 63 32.30 -43.77 22.03
C GLN A 63 33.75 -43.26 22.12
N MET A 64 34.15 -42.37 21.21
CA MET A 64 35.52 -41.88 21.12
C MET A 64 35.93 -41.02 22.32
N LEU A 65 35.01 -40.19 22.84
CA LEU A 65 35.29 -39.20 23.90
C LEU A 65 34.82 -39.66 25.29
N GLY A 66 34.28 -40.87 25.42
CA GLY A 66 33.75 -41.38 26.69
C GLY A 66 32.55 -40.58 27.22
N THR A 67 31.77 -39.99 26.32
CA THR A 67 30.56 -39.20 26.63
C THR A 67 29.31 -39.98 26.27
N SER A 68 28.11 -39.37 26.39
CA SER A 68 26.87 -40.01 25.96
C SER A 68 26.36 -39.43 24.64
N VAL A 69 25.70 -40.27 23.83
CA VAL A 69 25.01 -39.83 22.60
C VAL A 69 24.04 -38.68 22.89
N LYS A 70 23.38 -38.74 24.05
CA LYS A 70 22.43 -37.72 24.51
C LYS A 70 23.08 -36.35 24.65
N VAL A 71 24.34 -36.25 25.10
CA VAL A 71 25.05 -34.96 25.20
C VAL A 71 25.16 -34.30 23.83
N TRP A 72 25.62 -35.04 22.82
CA TRP A 72 25.79 -34.52 21.46
C TRP A 72 24.47 -34.14 20.79
N LEU A 73 23.44 -34.97 20.93
CA LEU A 73 22.11 -34.66 20.41
C LEU A 73 21.48 -33.46 21.12
N ASN A 74 21.69 -33.32 22.44
CA ASN A 74 21.22 -32.15 23.18
C ASN A 74 21.89 -30.86 22.69
N LEU A 75 23.19 -30.88 22.37
CA LEU A 75 23.87 -29.72 21.77
C LEU A 75 23.25 -29.34 20.42
N GLN A 76 22.95 -30.32 19.57
CA GLN A 76 22.28 -30.06 18.29
C GLN A 76 20.87 -29.51 18.48
N ASN A 77 20.10 -30.05 19.42
CA ASN A 77 18.75 -29.58 19.72
C ASN A 77 18.76 -28.15 20.27
N ALA A 78 19.65 -27.84 21.23
CA ALA A 78 19.79 -26.50 21.78
C ALA A 78 20.18 -25.48 20.70
N TYR A 79 21.06 -25.86 19.78
CA TYR A 79 21.39 -25.03 18.61
C TYR A 79 20.16 -24.78 17.73
N ASN A 80 19.40 -25.82 17.39
CA ASN A 80 18.21 -25.70 16.55
C ASN A 80 17.13 -24.82 17.20
N GLU A 81 16.87 -25.00 18.49
CA GLU A 81 15.93 -24.17 19.26
C GLU A 81 16.35 -22.69 19.22
N LYS A 82 17.65 -22.41 19.42
CA LYS A 82 18.18 -21.05 19.33
C LYS A 82 18.09 -20.45 17.93
N LEU A 83 18.27 -21.24 16.87
CA LEU A 83 18.06 -20.76 15.51
C LEU A 83 16.61 -20.32 15.28
N VAL A 84 15.65 -21.12 15.73
CA VAL A 84 14.22 -20.78 15.63
C VAL A 84 13.93 -19.48 16.39
N GLU A 85 14.47 -19.32 17.59
CA GLU A 85 14.32 -18.11 18.40
C GLU A 85 14.91 -16.87 17.68
N ILE A 86 16.12 -17.01 17.13
CA ILE A 86 16.79 -15.94 16.36
C ILE A 86 15.98 -15.56 15.12
N GLU A 87 15.46 -16.54 14.38
CA GLU A 87 14.67 -16.29 13.17
C GLU A 87 13.35 -15.57 13.51
N GLN A 88 12.67 -15.99 14.57
CA GLN A 88 11.47 -15.32 15.07
C GLN A 88 11.74 -13.88 15.48
N ARG A 89 12.87 -13.63 16.19
CA ARG A 89 13.28 -12.29 16.60
C ARG A 89 13.55 -11.40 15.38
N LYS A 90 14.37 -11.87 14.43
CA LYS A 90 14.65 -11.16 13.16
C LYS A 90 13.38 -10.80 12.43
N LYS A 91 12.44 -11.74 12.32
CA LYS A 91 11.15 -11.50 11.66
C LYS A 91 10.35 -10.43 12.39
N LEU A 92 10.28 -10.49 13.72
CA LEU A 92 9.57 -9.49 14.52
C LEU A 92 10.21 -8.10 14.35
N ASP A 93 11.54 -8.00 14.33
CA ASP A 93 12.22 -6.71 14.18
C ASP A 93 12.03 -6.10 12.79
N GLN A 94 11.94 -6.93 11.75
CA GLN A 94 11.50 -6.50 10.42
C GLN A 94 10.05 -6.00 10.44
N GLU A 95 9.11 -6.71 11.06
CA GLU A 95 7.72 -6.24 11.21
C GLU A 95 7.65 -4.90 11.98
N LYS A 96 8.44 -4.77 13.05
CA LYS A 96 8.57 -3.51 13.82
C LYS A 96 9.12 -2.38 12.97
N HIS A 97 10.06 -2.66 12.07
CA HIS A 97 10.57 -1.68 11.12
C HIS A 97 9.45 -1.16 10.22
N TYR A 98 8.67 -2.03 9.59
CA TYR A 98 7.56 -1.63 8.71
C TYR A 98 6.41 -0.95 9.44
N LEU A 99 6.12 -1.37 10.68
CA LEU A 99 5.13 -0.70 11.51
C LEU A 99 5.43 0.79 11.70
N LYS A 100 6.71 1.20 11.75
CA LYS A 100 7.10 2.62 11.88
C LYS A 100 6.66 3.48 10.69
N PHE A 101 6.43 2.87 9.52
CA PHE A 101 5.96 3.60 8.35
C PHE A 101 4.45 3.83 8.37
N ILE A 102 3.70 2.97 9.06
CA ILE A 102 2.24 2.95 9.05
C ILE A 102 1.71 3.74 10.24
N ASP A 103 0.85 4.73 9.97
CA ASP A 103 0.11 5.41 11.03
C ASP A 103 -0.99 4.49 11.58
N TYR A 104 -0.69 3.74 12.64
CA TYR A 104 -1.67 2.83 13.25
C TYR A 104 -2.91 3.54 13.78
N ASN A 105 -2.77 4.80 14.22
CA ASN A 105 -3.89 5.56 14.77
C ASN A 105 -4.91 5.90 13.68
N TYR A 106 -4.49 6.09 12.43
CA TYR A 106 -5.39 6.26 11.30
C TYR A 106 -6.42 5.11 11.23
N PHE A 107 -5.97 3.86 11.34
CA PHE A 107 -6.85 2.69 11.28
C PHE A 107 -7.73 2.55 12.53
N CYS A 108 -7.23 2.97 13.70
CA CYS A 108 -8.00 3.00 14.94
C CYS A 108 -9.15 4.03 14.86
N CYS A 109 -8.87 5.25 14.41
CA CYS A 109 -9.87 6.31 14.26
C CYS A 109 -10.99 5.90 13.29
N LEU A 110 -10.65 5.11 12.27
CA LEU A 110 -11.60 4.53 11.32
C LEU A 110 -12.32 3.28 11.86
N LYS A 111 -12.00 2.83 13.09
CA LYS A 111 -12.53 1.61 13.72
C LYS A 111 -12.29 0.34 12.90
N LEU A 112 -11.19 0.31 12.14
CA LEU A 112 -10.80 -0.82 11.29
C LEU A 112 -9.97 -1.86 12.02
N VAL A 113 -9.27 -1.44 13.06
CA VAL A 113 -8.44 -2.28 13.93
C VAL A 113 -8.70 -1.95 15.39
N LYS A 114 -8.39 -2.89 16.29
CA LYS A 114 -8.52 -2.68 17.73
C LYS A 114 -7.47 -1.68 18.25
N GLU A 115 -7.86 -0.73 19.09
CA GLU A 115 -6.91 0.12 19.78
C GLU A 115 -6.00 -0.66 20.74
N THR A 116 -4.69 -0.51 20.59
CA THR A 116 -3.70 -1.12 21.49
C THR A 116 -2.40 -0.33 21.52
N LYS A 117 -1.69 -0.40 22.64
CA LYS A 117 -0.36 0.18 22.82
C LYS A 117 0.77 -0.81 22.56
N LYS A 118 0.50 -2.13 22.60
CA LYS A 118 1.54 -3.16 22.42
C LYS A 118 1.88 -3.34 20.95
N VAL A 119 3.17 -3.32 20.63
CA VAL A 119 3.67 -3.34 19.24
C VAL A 119 3.30 -4.63 18.53
N GLU A 120 3.42 -5.76 19.21
CA GLU A 120 3.11 -7.10 18.70
C GLU A 120 1.60 -7.23 18.39
N GLU A 121 0.75 -6.66 19.24
CA GLU A 121 -0.70 -6.62 19.01
C GLU A 121 -1.03 -5.73 17.81
N LYS A 122 -0.37 -4.56 17.65
CA LYS A 122 -0.54 -3.70 16.46
C LYS A 122 -0.22 -4.47 15.17
N ILE A 123 0.91 -5.16 15.13
CA ILE A 123 1.33 -5.97 13.98
C ILE A 123 0.30 -7.06 13.69
N SER A 124 -0.15 -7.79 14.71
CA SER A 124 -1.16 -8.84 14.55
C SER A 124 -2.48 -8.31 14.00
N GLU A 125 -2.94 -7.16 14.48
CA GLU A 125 -4.18 -6.54 13.98
C GLU A 125 -4.03 -6.06 12.53
N LEU A 126 -2.88 -5.49 12.14
CA LEU A 126 -2.62 -5.12 10.75
C LEU A 126 -2.53 -6.34 9.82
N HIS A 127 -1.92 -7.45 10.25
CA HIS A 127 -1.88 -8.70 9.48
C HIS A 127 -3.29 -9.21 9.20
N LYS A 128 -4.15 -9.28 10.22
CA LYS A 128 -5.55 -9.70 10.07
C LYS A 128 -6.32 -8.75 9.16
N PHE A 129 -6.15 -7.45 9.37
CA PHE A 129 -6.89 -6.43 8.61
C PHE A 129 -6.49 -6.42 7.13
N PHE A 130 -5.19 -6.39 6.82
CA PHE A 130 -4.71 -6.42 5.44
C PHE A 130 -4.74 -7.82 4.81
N LYS A 131 -5.06 -8.87 5.59
CA LYS A 131 -5.04 -10.28 5.17
C LYS A 131 -3.66 -10.70 4.62
N VAL A 132 -2.58 -10.26 5.27
CA VAL A 132 -1.18 -10.58 4.88
C VAL A 132 -0.45 -11.33 5.98
N SER A 133 0.50 -12.19 5.59
CA SER A 133 1.36 -12.94 6.52
C SER A 133 2.58 -12.15 7.02
N SER A 134 2.85 -10.99 6.42
CA SER A 134 3.95 -10.08 6.78
C SER A 134 3.69 -8.68 6.23
N LEU A 135 4.04 -7.64 6.98
CA LEU A 135 3.94 -6.25 6.51
C LEU A 135 4.94 -5.94 5.39
N SER A 136 6.01 -6.73 5.26
CA SER A 136 6.97 -6.61 4.15
C SER A 136 6.32 -6.77 2.78
N VAL A 137 5.17 -7.44 2.68
CA VAL A 137 4.45 -7.58 1.41
C VAL A 137 3.98 -6.22 0.88
N LEU A 138 3.72 -5.24 1.75
CA LEU A 138 3.32 -3.89 1.37
C LEU A 138 4.48 -3.06 0.77
N THR A 139 5.72 -3.53 0.83
CA THR A 139 6.86 -2.86 0.17
C THR A 139 7.00 -3.25 -1.30
N LYS A 140 6.34 -4.34 -1.72
CA LYS A 140 6.40 -4.83 -3.09
C LYS A 140 5.65 -3.88 -4.01
N LYS A 141 6.36 -3.38 -5.03
CA LYS A 141 5.86 -2.38 -5.98
C LYS A 141 4.67 -2.86 -6.82
N ASP A 142 4.55 -4.18 -7.06
CA ASP A 142 3.48 -4.80 -7.87
C ASP A 142 2.42 -5.54 -7.04
N PHE A 143 2.35 -5.33 -5.72
CA PHE A 143 1.42 -6.12 -4.88
C PHE A 143 -0.05 -5.82 -5.18
N LEU A 144 -0.42 -4.54 -5.22
CA LEU A 144 -1.80 -4.09 -5.50
C LEU A 144 -1.86 -2.96 -6.51
N VAL A 145 -0.76 -2.25 -6.62
CA VAL A 145 -0.50 -1.08 -7.44
C VAL A 145 0.23 -1.64 -8.65
N ALA A 146 -0.35 -1.56 -9.85
CA ALA A 146 0.51 -1.58 -11.02
C ALA A 146 1.18 -0.20 -11.02
N CYS A 147 2.37 -0.07 -10.43
CA CYS A 147 3.22 1.10 -10.66
C CYS A 147 4.49 0.56 -11.28
N ARG A 148 4.56 0.60 -12.62
CA ARG A 148 5.85 0.54 -13.29
C ARG A 148 6.52 1.90 -13.15
N THR A 149 7.02 2.20 -11.96
CA THR A 149 7.88 3.38 -11.77
C THR A 149 9.21 3.14 -12.47
N ALA A 150 9.50 3.88 -13.55
CA ALA A 150 10.87 4.06 -14.02
C ALA A 150 11.63 5.12 -13.18
N VAL A 151 11.04 5.56 -12.06
CA VAL A 151 11.67 6.46 -11.08
C VAL A 151 12.37 5.64 -9.98
N SER A 152 13.66 5.93 -9.81
CA SER A 152 14.59 5.27 -8.89
C SER A 152 14.45 5.65 -7.41
N ASP A 153 13.58 6.60 -7.04
CA ASP A 153 13.70 7.33 -5.76
C ASP A 153 12.39 7.51 -4.96
N VAL A 154 11.44 6.57 -5.10
CA VAL A 154 10.26 6.53 -4.21
C VAL A 154 10.67 5.93 -2.86
N ALA A 155 10.52 6.71 -1.78
CA ALA A 155 10.77 6.23 -0.42
C ALA A 155 9.89 5.02 -0.07
N GLU A 156 10.48 4.00 0.56
CA GLU A 156 9.78 2.75 0.92
C GLU A 156 8.51 3.00 1.76
N LYS A 157 8.57 3.96 2.68
CA LYS A 157 7.40 4.37 3.48
C LYS A 157 6.21 4.82 2.61
N ASN A 158 6.47 5.41 1.44
CA ASN A 158 5.38 5.87 0.57
C ASN A 158 4.69 4.67 -0.06
N ILE A 159 5.46 3.73 -0.62
CA ILE A 159 4.96 2.48 -1.21
C ILE A 159 4.09 1.71 -0.20
N VAL A 160 4.58 1.57 1.04
CA VAL A 160 3.83 0.89 2.12
C VAL A 160 2.50 1.57 2.38
N ASN A 161 2.48 2.91 2.50
CA ASN A 161 1.25 3.64 2.79
C ASN A 161 0.29 3.70 1.59
N SER A 162 0.78 3.78 0.34
CA SER A 162 -0.07 3.67 -0.85
C SER A 162 -0.76 2.30 -0.91
N ASN A 163 0.01 1.22 -0.73
CA ASN A 163 -0.52 -0.15 -0.69
C ASN A 163 -1.50 -0.35 0.48
N ALA A 164 -1.19 0.17 1.67
CA ALA A 164 -2.08 0.10 2.83
C ALA A 164 -3.40 0.83 2.59
N TRP A 165 -3.36 2.03 1.98
CA TRP A 165 -4.56 2.79 1.66
C TRP A 165 -5.44 2.08 0.62
N ILE A 166 -4.83 1.53 -0.44
CA ILE A 166 -5.56 0.79 -1.47
C ILE A 166 -6.15 -0.51 -0.92
N GLN A 167 -5.40 -1.27 -0.12
CA GLN A 167 -5.93 -2.47 0.53
C GLN A 167 -7.11 -2.13 1.45
N THR A 168 -7.05 -0.98 2.14
CA THR A 168 -8.18 -0.48 2.94
C THR A 168 -9.41 -0.21 2.07
N ALA A 169 -9.22 0.47 0.94
CA ALA A 169 -10.28 0.74 -0.02
C ALA A 169 -10.90 -0.56 -0.57
N MET A 170 -10.08 -1.54 -0.93
CA MET A 170 -10.56 -2.85 -1.38
C MET A 170 -11.35 -3.60 -0.31
N ASN A 171 -10.85 -3.63 0.93
CA ASN A 171 -11.54 -4.28 2.06
C ASN A 171 -12.92 -3.66 2.34
N MET A 172 -13.06 -2.34 2.15
CA MET A 172 -14.35 -1.65 2.27
C MET A 172 -15.24 -1.96 1.07
N ALA A 173 -14.69 -1.86 -0.14
CA ALA A 173 -15.40 -2.13 -1.37
C ALA A 173 -15.96 -3.56 -1.44
N GLU A 174 -15.24 -4.55 -0.90
CA GLU A 174 -15.72 -5.94 -0.76
C GLU A 174 -17.08 -6.00 -0.04
N LYS A 175 -17.30 -5.17 0.99
CA LYS A 175 -18.53 -5.14 1.81
C LYS A 175 -19.70 -4.42 1.13
N ILE A 176 -19.44 -3.62 0.09
CA ILE A 176 -20.47 -2.87 -0.63
C ILE A 176 -21.14 -3.78 -1.65
N ASN A 177 -22.44 -4.02 -1.51
CA ASN A 177 -23.21 -4.74 -2.52
C ASN A 177 -23.55 -3.81 -3.69
N CYS A 178 -23.20 -4.21 -4.90
CA CYS A 178 -23.46 -3.49 -6.14
C CYS A 178 -24.12 -4.41 -7.17
N TYR A 179 -24.79 -3.82 -8.16
CA TYR A 179 -25.25 -4.54 -9.35
C TYR A 179 -24.06 -4.89 -10.27
N PRO A 180 -24.23 -5.76 -11.28
CA PRO A 180 -23.19 -5.98 -12.28
C PRO A 180 -22.84 -4.69 -13.04
N PHE A 181 -21.55 -4.50 -13.32
CA PHE A 181 -21.05 -3.28 -13.93
C PHE A 181 -21.73 -2.98 -15.27
N ASN A 182 -22.17 -1.74 -15.43
CA ASN A 182 -22.82 -1.27 -16.65
C ASN A 182 -22.32 0.12 -17.08
N SER A 183 -21.39 0.13 -18.04
CA SER A 183 -20.81 1.37 -18.58
C SER A 183 -21.86 2.30 -19.21
N LYS A 184 -22.88 1.76 -19.89
CA LYS A 184 -23.94 2.59 -20.49
C LYS A 184 -24.76 3.30 -19.43
N LYS A 185 -25.07 2.60 -18.33
CA LYS A 185 -25.80 3.16 -17.19
C LYS A 185 -24.98 4.25 -16.49
N LEU A 186 -23.69 4.00 -16.25
CA LEU A 186 -22.78 5.00 -15.69
C LEU A 186 -22.69 6.26 -16.57
N LYS A 187 -22.54 6.09 -17.89
CA LYS A 187 -22.56 7.22 -18.84
C LYS A 187 -23.88 7.99 -18.81
N GLY A 188 -25.00 7.29 -18.66
CA GLY A 188 -26.34 7.90 -18.54
C GLY A 188 -26.53 8.75 -17.29
N TYR A 189 -25.83 8.43 -16.19
CA TYR A 189 -25.88 9.20 -14.95
C TYR A 189 -24.89 10.37 -14.88
N LEU A 190 -23.92 10.48 -15.80
CA LEU A 190 -22.94 11.58 -15.77
C LEU A 190 -23.58 12.98 -15.73
N PRO A 191 -24.67 13.28 -16.48
CA PRO A 191 -25.33 14.59 -16.37
C PRO A 191 -25.93 14.85 -14.97
N GLU A 192 -26.50 13.81 -14.34
CA GLU A 192 -27.04 13.90 -12.98
C GLU A 192 -25.91 14.15 -11.97
N ILE A 193 -24.81 13.39 -12.06
CA ILE A 193 -23.62 13.55 -11.22
C ILE A 193 -23.02 14.96 -11.38
N ARG A 194 -22.96 15.49 -12.60
CA ARG A 194 -22.48 16.87 -12.85
C ARG A 194 -23.40 17.91 -12.21
N GLY A 195 -24.71 17.70 -12.27
CA GLY A 195 -25.70 18.58 -11.65
C GLY A 195 -25.60 18.62 -10.11
N MET A 196 -25.06 17.56 -9.49
CA MET A 196 -24.82 17.52 -8.04
C MET A 196 -23.79 18.53 -7.55
N THR A 197 -23.00 19.13 -8.44
CA THR A 197 -22.04 20.19 -8.06
C THR A 197 -22.71 21.36 -7.34
N LEU A 198 -23.99 21.62 -7.63
CA LEU A 198 -24.81 22.67 -7.04
C LEU A 198 -25.52 22.25 -5.73
N GLN A 199 -25.33 21.02 -5.27
CA GLN A 199 -26.01 20.45 -4.10
C GLN A 199 -25.07 20.41 -2.90
N ASP A 200 -25.66 20.41 -1.70
CA ASP A 200 -24.92 20.18 -0.46
C ASP A 200 -24.44 18.72 -0.37
N PRO A 201 -23.23 18.45 0.18
CA PRO A 201 -22.73 17.10 0.45
C PRO A 201 -23.71 16.13 1.10
N GLN A 202 -24.51 16.58 2.06
CA GLN A 202 -25.48 15.73 2.74
C GLN A 202 -26.58 15.22 1.79
N VAL A 203 -26.82 15.94 0.69
CA VAL A 203 -27.81 15.60 -0.33
C VAL A 203 -27.17 14.76 -1.43
N PHE A 204 -26.04 15.18 -2.00
CA PHE A 204 -25.48 14.48 -3.15
C PHE A 204 -24.74 13.21 -2.78
N CYS A 205 -24.07 13.11 -1.62
CA CYS A 205 -23.25 11.95 -1.29
C CYS A 205 -24.06 10.64 -1.21
N PRO A 206 -25.23 10.59 -0.52
CA PRO A 206 -26.07 9.39 -0.53
C PRO A 206 -26.50 9.00 -1.94
N ARG A 207 -26.96 9.97 -2.75
CA ARG A 207 -27.42 9.73 -4.12
C ARG A 207 -26.29 9.26 -5.03
N LEU A 208 -25.10 9.84 -4.89
CA LEU A 208 -23.90 9.45 -5.62
C LEU A 208 -23.52 7.99 -5.32
N CYS A 209 -23.59 7.58 -4.05
CA CYS A 209 -23.36 6.19 -3.65
C CYS A 209 -24.39 5.22 -4.26
N GLU A 210 -25.66 5.61 -4.31
CA GLU A 210 -26.72 4.82 -4.96
C GLU A 210 -26.46 4.65 -6.46
N ILE A 211 -26.18 5.74 -7.17
CA ILE A 211 -25.84 5.73 -8.60
C ILE A 211 -24.68 4.78 -8.87
N PHE A 212 -23.61 4.86 -8.06
CA PHE A 212 -22.46 3.99 -8.24
C PHE A 212 -22.80 2.52 -7.98
N LYS A 213 -23.53 2.20 -6.89
CA LYS A 213 -24.00 0.83 -6.62
C LYS A 213 -24.83 0.27 -7.78
N GLU A 214 -25.71 1.10 -8.33
CA GLU A 214 -26.54 0.78 -9.49
C GLU A 214 -25.76 0.52 -10.78
N CYS A 215 -24.55 1.09 -10.90
CA CYS A 215 -23.67 0.94 -12.05
C CYS A 215 -22.61 -0.15 -11.86
N GLY A 216 -22.60 -0.85 -10.72
CA GLY A 216 -21.56 -1.83 -10.37
C GLY A 216 -20.23 -1.23 -9.92
N VAL A 217 -20.27 0.02 -9.46
CA VAL A 217 -19.14 0.75 -8.88
C VAL A 217 -19.28 0.74 -7.36
N ALA A 218 -18.31 0.18 -6.66
CA ALA A 218 -18.15 0.30 -5.22
C ALA A 218 -17.38 1.60 -4.93
N PHE A 219 -18.13 2.67 -4.66
CA PHE A 219 -17.56 3.95 -4.30
C PHE A 219 -17.14 3.97 -2.84
N VAL A 220 -15.87 4.33 -2.58
CA VAL A 220 -15.29 4.38 -1.24
C VAL A 220 -14.63 5.73 -1.03
N LEU A 221 -15.16 6.51 -0.08
CA LEU A 221 -14.49 7.73 0.36
C LEU A 221 -13.65 7.41 1.59
N LEU A 222 -12.34 7.66 1.51
CA LEU A 222 -11.40 7.36 2.59
C LEU A 222 -10.67 8.61 3.06
N PRO A 223 -10.29 8.71 4.34
CA PRO A 223 -9.43 9.79 4.76
C PRO A 223 -8.05 9.68 4.09
N HIS A 224 -7.37 10.80 3.99
CA HIS A 224 -5.99 10.78 3.52
C HIS A 224 -5.08 10.07 4.53
N LEU A 225 -4.38 9.03 4.07
CA LEU A 225 -3.31 8.38 4.83
C LEU A 225 -1.98 9.11 4.58
N LYS A 226 -1.31 9.54 5.65
CA LYS A 226 -0.03 10.24 5.58
C LYS A 226 1.02 9.43 4.80
N ASN A 227 1.79 10.11 3.96
CA ASN A 227 2.82 9.53 3.07
C ASN A 227 2.28 8.56 2.01
N SER A 228 0.96 8.37 1.85
CA SER A 228 0.45 7.50 0.79
C SER A 228 0.62 8.10 -0.61
N GLY A 229 0.56 9.42 -0.74
CA GLY A 229 0.64 10.09 -2.05
C GLY A 229 -0.59 9.91 -2.93
N VAL A 230 -1.54 9.06 -2.54
CA VAL A 230 -2.70 8.64 -3.34
C VAL A 230 -3.85 9.63 -3.15
N ASN A 231 -4.37 10.15 -4.26
CA ASN A 231 -5.56 11.00 -4.34
C ASN A 231 -6.83 10.23 -4.70
N GLY A 232 -6.68 9.24 -5.56
CA GLY A 232 -7.76 8.32 -5.92
C GLY A 232 -7.21 7.03 -6.49
N ALA A 233 -8.08 6.02 -6.57
CA ALA A 233 -7.75 4.75 -7.16
C ALA A 233 -8.96 4.08 -7.81
N VAL A 234 -8.75 3.49 -8.97
CA VAL A 234 -9.72 2.63 -9.65
C VAL A 234 -9.15 1.24 -9.84
N LYS A 235 -9.91 0.23 -9.41
CA LYS A 235 -9.50 -1.17 -9.51
C LYS A 235 -10.67 -2.10 -9.75
N TRP A 236 -10.54 -3.01 -10.71
CA TRP A 236 -11.52 -4.07 -10.90
C TRP A 236 -11.35 -5.14 -9.82
N ILE A 237 -12.39 -5.34 -9.00
CA ILE A 237 -12.43 -6.40 -7.97
C ILE A 237 -12.82 -7.73 -8.63
N SER A 238 -13.71 -7.66 -9.62
CA SER A 238 -14.11 -8.77 -10.49
C SER A 238 -14.46 -8.23 -11.88
N SER A 239 -14.84 -9.09 -12.83
CA SER A 239 -15.34 -8.64 -14.15
C SER A 239 -16.62 -7.80 -14.07
N GLU A 240 -17.34 -7.84 -12.95
CA GLU A 240 -18.64 -7.19 -12.78
C GLU A 240 -18.64 -6.11 -11.69
N LYS A 241 -17.54 -5.89 -10.98
CA LYS A 241 -17.47 -4.95 -9.87
C LYS A 241 -16.16 -4.18 -9.88
N VAL A 242 -16.27 -2.86 -9.86
CA VAL A 242 -15.13 -1.94 -9.87
C VAL A 242 -15.11 -1.11 -8.59
N LEU A 243 -13.94 -0.99 -7.96
CA LEU A 243 -13.65 -0.04 -6.90
C LEU A 243 -13.36 1.33 -7.53
N LEU A 244 -14.02 2.38 -7.01
CA LEU A 244 -13.64 3.77 -7.22
C LEU A 244 -13.42 4.38 -5.84
N ALA A 245 -12.18 4.71 -5.51
CA ALA A 245 -11.81 5.27 -4.21
C ALA A 245 -11.24 6.68 -4.37
N ILE A 246 -11.62 7.59 -3.48
CA ILE A 246 -11.10 8.97 -3.45
C ILE A 246 -10.74 9.32 -2.01
N ASN A 247 -9.67 10.11 -1.84
CA ASN A 247 -9.27 10.61 -0.52
C ASN A 247 -9.99 11.92 -0.12
N ASN A 248 -9.97 12.27 1.16
CA ASN A 248 -10.54 13.52 1.66
C ASN A 248 -9.54 14.68 1.88
N ARG A 249 -8.33 14.62 1.30
CA ARG A 249 -7.25 15.59 1.60
C ARG A 249 -7.61 17.01 1.15
N ARG A 250 -8.20 17.12 -0.05
CA ARG A 250 -8.54 18.38 -0.71
C ARG A 250 -9.99 18.34 -1.15
N MET A 251 -10.86 18.72 -0.22
CA MET A 251 -12.33 18.72 -0.41
C MET A 251 -12.86 20.07 -0.88
N ASP A 252 -12.00 20.92 -1.44
CA ASP A 252 -12.49 22.07 -2.19
C ASP A 252 -13.25 21.54 -3.42
N ALA A 253 -14.41 22.13 -3.70
CA ALA A 253 -15.35 21.60 -4.68
C ALA A 253 -14.70 21.35 -6.05
N ASP A 254 -13.86 22.27 -6.51
CA ASP A 254 -13.10 22.11 -7.76
C ASP A 254 -12.22 20.86 -7.78
N VAL A 255 -11.47 20.63 -6.71
CA VAL A 255 -10.57 19.48 -6.61
C VAL A 255 -11.35 18.18 -6.48
N PHE A 256 -12.37 18.15 -5.63
CA PHE A 256 -13.20 16.96 -5.42
C PHE A 256 -13.87 16.51 -6.72
N TRP A 257 -14.59 17.42 -7.39
CA TRP A 257 -15.31 17.08 -8.62
C TRP A 257 -14.35 16.73 -9.76
N PHE A 258 -13.23 17.44 -9.90
CA PHE A 258 -12.22 17.10 -10.89
C PHE A 258 -11.66 15.69 -10.68
N SER A 259 -11.28 15.35 -9.43
CA SER A 259 -10.81 14.01 -9.09
C SER A 259 -11.88 12.95 -9.33
N LEU A 260 -13.14 13.21 -8.97
CA LEU A 260 -14.23 12.27 -9.19
C LEU A 260 -14.44 11.95 -10.67
N PHE A 261 -14.52 12.95 -11.54
CA PHE A 261 -14.70 12.73 -12.97
C PHE A 261 -13.46 12.08 -13.62
N HIS A 262 -12.26 12.38 -13.12
CA HIS A 262 -11.03 11.71 -13.52
C HIS A 262 -11.09 10.21 -13.20
N GLU A 263 -11.46 9.81 -11.98
CA GLU A 263 -11.62 8.40 -11.62
C GLU A 263 -12.78 7.72 -12.39
N ILE A 264 -13.89 8.43 -12.60
CA ILE A 264 -14.99 7.90 -13.44
C ILE A 264 -14.47 7.59 -14.85
N LYS A 265 -13.58 8.41 -15.42
CA LYS A 265 -12.98 8.12 -16.72
C LYS A 265 -12.15 6.84 -16.69
N HIS A 266 -11.35 6.61 -15.65
CA HIS A 266 -10.63 5.35 -15.48
C HIS A 266 -11.54 4.14 -15.38
N VAL A 267 -12.70 4.28 -14.71
CA VAL A 267 -13.72 3.22 -14.72
C VAL A 267 -14.23 2.96 -16.14
N LEU A 268 -14.50 4.01 -16.92
CA LEU A 268 -15.00 3.90 -18.29
C LEU A 268 -13.97 3.34 -19.29
N GLN A 269 -12.67 3.42 -18.99
CA GLN A 269 -11.59 2.81 -19.77
C GLN A 269 -11.54 1.27 -19.63
N GLN A 270 -12.22 0.67 -18.63
CA GLN A 270 -12.46 -0.78 -18.49
C GLN A 270 -11.22 -1.70 -18.54
N ARG A 271 -10.10 -1.30 -17.92
CA ARG A 271 -8.91 -2.15 -17.81
C ARG A 271 -9.02 -3.15 -16.66
N LEU A 272 -9.61 -4.32 -16.95
CA LEU A 272 -9.91 -5.36 -15.95
C LEU A 272 -8.72 -5.89 -15.13
N LYS A 273 -7.49 -5.79 -15.65
CA LYS A 273 -6.26 -6.33 -15.01
C LYS A 273 -5.38 -5.26 -14.38
N GLU A 274 -5.71 -3.99 -14.56
CA GLU A 274 -4.87 -2.86 -14.14
C GLU A 274 -5.53 -2.14 -12.98
N THR A 275 -4.69 -1.52 -12.14
CA THR A 275 -5.11 -0.65 -11.05
C THR A 275 -4.62 0.75 -11.38
N PHE A 276 -5.53 1.70 -11.57
CA PHE A 276 -5.21 3.11 -11.78
C PHE A 276 -5.15 3.81 -10.43
N ILE A 277 -4.13 4.64 -10.25
CA ILE A 277 -3.88 5.35 -9.00
C ILE A 277 -3.41 6.74 -9.36
N SER A 278 -4.18 7.73 -8.92
CA SER A 278 -3.86 9.12 -9.15
C SER A 278 -3.03 9.63 -7.97
N PHE A 279 -1.82 10.08 -8.24
CA PHE A 279 -0.90 10.63 -7.24
C PHE A 279 -0.97 12.17 -7.16
N ASP A 280 -0.47 12.74 -6.07
CA ASP A 280 -0.23 14.19 -5.98
C ASP A 280 0.76 14.66 -7.06
N LYS A 281 0.47 15.78 -7.75
CA LYS A 281 1.29 16.36 -8.85
C LYS A 281 2.76 16.69 -8.49
N GLY A 282 3.18 16.50 -7.24
CA GLY A 282 4.54 16.74 -6.75
C GLY A 282 5.33 15.47 -6.41
N GLU A 283 4.74 14.28 -6.54
CA GLU A 283 5.44 13.02 -6.29
C GLU A 283 5.87 12.38 -7.62
N ASN A 284 7.16 12.02 -7.72
CA ASN A 284 7.76 11.42 -8.92
C ASN A 284 7.32 9.94 -9.08
N PHE A 285 6.05 9.72 -9.40
CA PHE A 285 5.55 8.42 -9.84
C PHE A 285 5.32 8.46 -11.35
N ASP A 286 5.95 7.55 -12.09
CA ASP A 286 5.61 7.37 -13.50
C ASP A 286 4.20 6.80 -13.63
N ARG A 287 3.39 7.53 -14.38
CA ARG A 287 2.06 7.12 -14.82
C ARG A 287 2.20 5.95 -15.79
N LEU A 288 1.49 4.86 -15.55
CA LEU A 288 1.57 3.63 -16.37
C LEU A 288 1.31 3.87 -17.86
N ASP A 289 0.51 4.90 -18.16
CA ASP A 289 0.16 5.32 -19.49
C ASP A 289 -0.17 6.83 -19.48
N VAL A 290 0.81 7.65 -19.87
CA VAL A 290 0.66 9.11 -19.93
C VAL A 290 -0.53 9.51 -20.81
N GLY A 291 -0.85 8.73 -21.85
CA GLY A 291 -1.98 8.99 -22.73
C GLY A 291 -3.33 8.81 -22.02
N LEU A 292 -3.50 7.73 -21.25
CA LEU A 292 -4.75 7.47 -20.50
C LEU A 292 -4.99 8.51 -19.41
N GLU A 293 -3.94 8.99 -18.76
CA GLU A 293 -4.02 10.03 -17.74
C GLU A 293 -4.35 11.39 -18.34
N GLN A 294 -3.76 11.73 -19.49
CA GLN A 294 -4.14 12.93 -20.25
C GLN A 294 -5.59 12.86 -20.76
N GLU A 295 -6.05 11.67 -21.16
CA GLU A 295 -7.45 11.45 -21.54
C GLU A 295 -8.39 11.66 -20.34
N ALA A 296 -8.01 11.21 -19.14
CA ALA A 296 -8.76 11.42 -17.91
C ALA A 296 -8.79 12.88 -17.46
N ASP A 297 -7.64 13.56 -17.51
CA ASP A 297 -7.52 15.00 -17.18
C ASP A 297 -8.36 15.86 -18.15
N THR A 298 -8.30 15.57 -19.45
CA THR A 298 -9.11 16.25 -20.49
C THR A 298 -10.59 15.98 -20.28
N PHE A 299 -10.99 14.71 -20.12
CA PHE A 299 -12.38 14.33 -19.88
C PHE A 299 -12.97 15.05 -18.66
N SER A 300 -12.24 15.08 -17.54
CA SER A 300 -12.72 15.71 -16.31
C SER A 300 -12.91 17.22 -16.49
N GLY A 301 -11.94 17.90 -17.09
CA GLY A 301 -12.01 19.33 -17.39
C GLY A 301 -13.20 19.68 -18.29
N ASP A 302 -13.31 19.01 -19.43
CA ASP A 302 -14.30 19.34 -20.46
C ASP A 302 -15.72 18.94 -20.04
N TYR A 303 -15.88 17.89 -19.24
CA TYR A 303 -17.19 17.47 -18.76
C TYR A 303 -17.74 18.43 -17.71
N LEU A 304 -16.88 18.93 -16.81
CA LEU A 304 -17.27 19.93 -15.83
C LEU A 304 -17.53 21.28 -16.49
N ILE A 305 -16.60 21.74 -17.33
CA ILE A 305 -16.67 23.04 -18.01
C ILE A 305 -16.52 22.79 -19.52
N PRO A 306 -17.60 22.91 -20.31
CA PRO A 306 -17.55 22.68 -21.75
C PRO A 306 -16.50 23.57 -22.44
N GLY A 307 -15.58 22.95 -23.20
CA GLY A 307 -14.42 23.63 -23.79
C GLY A 307 -14.75 24.85 -24.67
N ASP A 308 -15.80 24.75 -25.50
CA ASP A 308 -16.24 25.86 -26.37
C ASP A 308 -16.70 27.07 -25.54
N GLN A 309 -17.51 26.83 -24.50
CA GLN A 309 -18.03 27.87 -23.62
C GLN A 309 -16.92 28.48 -22.75
N TYR A 310 -15.99 27.65 -22.27
CA TYR A 310 -14.82 28.12 -21.54
C TYR A 310 -13.93 29.01 -22.40
N SER A 311 -13.69 28.62 -23.66
CA SER A 311 -12.85 29.40 -24.58
C SER A 311 -13.45 30.78 -24.83
N SER A 312 -14.77 30.87 -25.11
CA SER A 312 -15.47 32.15 -25.24
C SER A 312 -15.42 32.99 -23.96
N PHE A 313 -15.49 32.36 -22.79
CA PHE A 313 -15.36 33.05 -21.51
C PHE A 313 -13.96 33.63 -21.29
N ILE A 314 -12.90 32.86 -21.60
CA ILE A 314 -11.51 33.34 -21.53
C ILE A 314 -11.28 34.51 -22.49
N GLU A 315 -11.79 34.43 -23.72
CA GLU A 315 -11.67 35.49 -24.73
C GLU A 315 -12.33 36.81 -24.29
N SER A 316 -13.38 36.74 -23.47
CA SER A 316 -14.03 37.95 -22.91
C SER A 316 -13.10 38.74 -21.97
N GLY A 317 -12.08 38.10 -21.40
CA GLY A 317 -11.09 38.70 -20.50
C GLY A 317 -11.62 39.20 -19.14
N ASN A 318 -12.90 39.01 -18.83
CA ASN A 318 -13.52 39.50 -17.59
C ASN A 318 -13.62 38.38 -16.53
N PHE A 319 -12.65 38.34 -15.62
CA PHE A 319 -12.62 37.38 -14.50
C PHE A 319 -13.06 37.97 -13.16
N SER A 320 -13.95 38.97 -13.18
CA SER A 320 -14.57 39.48 -11.95
C SER A 320 -15.45 38.42 -11.28
N GLU A 321 -15.67 38.56 -9.96
CA GLU A 321 -16.53 37.65 -9.20
C GLU A 321 -17.93 37.50 -9.82
N GLY A 322 -18.54 38.61 -10.24
CA GLY A 322 -19.86 38.60 -10.89
C GLY A 322 -19.85 37.84 -12.22
N SER A 323 -18.80 38.05 -13.04
CA SER A 323 -18.62 37.35 -14.32
C SER A 323 -18.46 35.84 -14.13
N VAL A 324 -17.63 35.43 -13.16
CA VAL A 324 -17.41 34.00 -12.84
C VAL A 324 -18.69 33.34 -12.32
N LYS A 325 -19.43 34.02 -11.43
CA LYS A 325 -20.72 33.52 -10.93
C LYS A 325 -21.75 33.38 -12.04
N GLN A 326 -21.81 34.35 -12.94
CA GLN A 326 -22.73 34.34 -14.07
C GLN A 326 -22.42 33.19 -15.04
N PHE A 327 -21.15 33.02 -15.42
CA PHE A 327 -20.71 31.93 -16.27
C PHE A 327 -20.97 30.55 -15.63
N ALA A 328 -20.67 30.41 -14.34
CA ALA A 328 -20.95 29.17 -13.61
C ALA A 328 -22.45 28.83 -13.59
N LEU A 329 -23.31 29.83 -13.44
CA LEU A 329 -24.76 29.68 -13.51
C LEU A 329 -25.22 29.23 -14.90
N GLU A 330 -24.70 29.84 -15.96
CA GLU A 330 -25.02 29.51 -17.36
C GLU A 330 -24.69 28.06 -17.71
N ILE A 331 -23.53 27.57 -17.25
CA ILE A 331 -23.10 26.19 -17.50
C ILE A 331 -23.64 25.19 -16.47
N GLY A 332 -24.33 25.67 -15.43
CA GLY A 332 -24.94 24.84 -14.39
C GLY A 332 -23.92 24.11 -13.50
N VAL A 333 -22.88 24.81 -13.05
CA VAL A 333 -21.91 24.28 -12.08
C VAL A 333 -21.65 25.26 -10.94
N GLN A 334 -21.08 24.76 -9.87
CA GLN A 334 -20.70 25.58 -8.73
C GLN A 334 -19.54 26.53 -9.09
N PRO A 335 -19.61 27.83 -8.71
CA PRO A 335 -18.60 28.83 -9.12
C PRO A 335 -17.16 28.48 -8.75
N GLY A 336 -16.97 27.76 -7.65
CA GLY A 336 -15.66 27.28 -7.20
C GLY A 336 -14.95 26.42 -8.25
N ILE A 337 -15.69 25.63 -9.01
CA ILE A 337 -15.15 24.76 -10.09
C ILE A 337 -14.54 25.61 -11.21
N VAL A 338 -15.23 26.67 -11.62
CA VAL A 338 -14.72 27.63 -12.63
C VAL A 338 -13.46 28.33 -12.11
N VAL A 339 -13.48 28.80 -10.86
CA VAL A 339 -12.29 29.42 -10.23
C VAL A 339 -11.11 28.44 -10.22
N GLY A 340 -11.35 27.18 -9.84
CA GLY A 340 -10.32 26.14 -9.83
C GLY A 340 -9.66 25.96 -11.20
N ARG A 341 -10.47 25.92 -12.28
CA ARG A 341 -9.94 25.82 -13.65
C ARG A 341 -9.14 27.06 -14.07
N LEU A 342 -9.66 28.27 -13.79
CA LEU A 342 -8.95 29.52 -14.10
C LEU A 342 -7.60 29.63 -13.36
N GLN A 343 -7.55 29.18 -12.10
CA GLN A 343 -6.32 29.15 -11.30
C GLN A 343 -5.33 28.12 -11.83
N HIS A 344 -5.81 26.92 -12.21
CA HIS A 344 -4.99 25.88 -12.81
C HIS A 344 -4.35 26.34 -14.12
N ASP A 345 -5.13 27.00 -14.98
CA ASP A 345 -4.71 27.49 -16.30
C ASP A 345 -3.97 28.84 -16.21
N ARG A 346 -3.73 29.35 -14.99
CA ARG A 346 -2.98 30.59 -14.68
C ARG A 346 -3.60 31.89 -15.19
N PHE A 347 -4.89 31.90 -15.48
CA PHE A 347 -5.66 33.12 -15.74
C PHE A 347 -5.99 33.89 -14.45
N LEU A 348 -6.03 33.19 -13.31
CA LEU A 348 -6.18 33.78 -11.99
C LEU A 348 -5.06 33.32 -11.04
N GLU A 349 -4.61 34.21 -10.17
CA GLU A 349 -3.74 33.85 -9.05
C GLU A 349 -4.51 33.00 -8.02
N PHE A 350 -3.83 32.06 -7.36
CA PHE A 350 -4.43 31.12 -6.41
C PHE A 350 -5.15 31.77 -5.21
N ASN A 351 -4.80 33.00 -4.86
CA ASN A 351 -5.43 33.78 -3.79
C ASN A 351 -6.74 34.47 -4.22
N ARG A 352 -6.94 34.71 -5.53
CA ARG A 352 -8.11 35.42 -6.04
C ARG A 352 -9.32 34.50 -6.11
N LEU A 353 -10.46 35.01 -5.64
CA LEU A 353 -11.75 34.31 -5.61
C LEU A 353 -11.73 32.95 -4.90
N ALA A 354 -10.71 32.66 -4.10
CA ALA A 354 -10.56 31.37 -3.42
C ALA A 354 -11.72 31.07 -2.46
N HIS A 355 -12.39 32.09 -1.94
CA HIS A 355 -13.57 31.96 -1.08
C HIS A 355 -14.81 31.39 -1.80
N LEU A 356 -14.84 31.41 -3.15
CA LEU A 356 -15.90 30.77 -3.94
C LEU A 356 -15.71 29.25 -4.03
N LYS A 357 -14.53 28.74 -3.68
CA LYS A 357 -14.25 27.31 -3.61
C LYS A 357 -14.76 26.79 -2.28
N GLU A 358 -16.02 26.37 -2.29
CA GLU A 358 -16.62 25.74 -1.12
C GLU A 358 -15.84 24.50 -0.72
N ARG A 359 -15.63 24.36 0.58
CA ARG A 359 -14.92 23.23 1.16
C ARG A 359 -15.90 22.25 1.75
N TYR A 360 -16.03 21.08 1.13
CA TYR A 360 -16.95 20.05 1.57
C TYR A 360 -16.49 19.37 2.85
N LYS A 361 -17.47 19.02 3.69
CA LYS A 361 -17.33 18.10 4.82
C LYS A 361 -18.17 16.87 4.51
N ILE A 362 -17.55 15.88 3.86
CA ILE A 362 -18.23 14.64 3.48
C ILE A 362 -17.97 13.59 4.56
N GLU A 363 -19.04 12.94 5.03
CA GLU A 363 -18.94 11.78 5.91
C GLU A 363 -18.50 10.55 5.11
N LEU A 364 -17.70 9.69 5.74
CA LEU A 364 -17.19 8.47 5.10
C LEU A 364 -18.36 7.54 4.75
N CYS A 365 -18.36 7.02 3.52
CA CYS A 365 -19.42 6.18 2.97
C CYS A 365 -19.04 4.70 3.00
#